data_AF-A0A939XIC6-F1
#
_entry.id   AF-A0A939XIC6-F1
#
_cell.length_a   1.000
_cell.length_b   1.000
_cell.length_c   1.000
_cell.angle_alpha   90.00
_cell.angle_beta   90.00
_cell.angle_gamma   90.00
#
_symmetry.space_group_name_H-M   'P 1'
#
loop_
_entity.id
_entity.type
_entity.pdbx_description
1 polymer ?
#
loop_
_entity_poly.entity_id
_entity_poly.type
_entity_poly.pdbx_seq_one_letter_code
_entity_poly.pdbx_strand_id
1 'polypeptide(L)'
;MADLKDIAGRFATQGRVTEVNPLGEGFINDTYVVTTDGPHRYILQRKNKNVFPDVPAMMDNITAVTAHIKQKVADPLQETITVILARDGKPYFLDDDGEYWAMCLYIEDTVTYDVATTPEMARQGGIGIGRFQAQLADFDKPLAQVIKGFHNIRWRFTQWDASLAADKAGRKASVAKEIAFVEARREHMLSFWTMVEDGTLPQRVTHNDTKLSNILFDKHSGEVLCAIDLDTVMSSTSLNDVGDAIRSYANATVEDDPRYDKVALRLDMFEAYMDGYLSQRRDTLTGSEKDWLAFAPLYITYEQVLRFLMDYIDGDRYYKIRYPEHNLVRTRSQIALMRSMEDNYPQMQAIIRKLLE
;
A
#
# COMPACT_ATOMS: atom_id res chain seq x y z
N MET A 1 -9.09 3.06 28.91
CA MET A 1 -7.86 3.23 28.11
C MET A 1 -6.72 2.73 28.94
N ALA A 2 -6.14 1.60 28.54
CA ALA A 2 -4.90 1.11 29.12
C ALA A 2 -3.79 2.18 29.00
N ASP A 3 -2.89 2.22 29.98
CA ASP A 3 -1.72 3.08 29.94
C ASP A 3 -0.79 2.59 28.81
N LEU A 4 -0.50 3.47 27.86
CA LEU A 4 0.37 3.17 26.72
C LEU A 4 1.78 2.74 27.17
N LYS A 5 2.26 3.24 28.32
CA LYS A 5 3.54 2.79 28.89
C LYS A 5 3.48 1.35 29.38
N ASP A 6 2.37 0.96 30.00
CA ASP A 6 2.16 -0.42 30.45
C ASP A 6 2.07 -1.37 29.26
N ILE A 7 1.34 -0.99 28.21
CA ILE A 7 1.27 -1.74 26.95
C ILE A 7 2.66 -1.89 26.33
N ALA A 8 3.40 -0.78 26.17
CA ALA A 8 4.76 -0.81 25.63
C ALA A 8 5.69 -1.71 26.49
N GLY A 9 5.51 -1.70 27.81
CA GLY A 9 6.24 -2.54 28.75
C GLY A 9 6.00 -4.04 28.60
N ARG A 10 4.95 -4.46 27.88
CA ARG A 10 4.68 -5.88 27.55
C ARG A 10 5.57 -6.41 26.43
N PHE A 11 6.32 -5.56 25.74
CA PHE A 11 7.25 -5.96 24.69
C PHE A 11 8.68 -6.13 25.22
N ALA A 12 9.46 -6.96 24.54
CA ALA A 12 10.84 -7.29 24.87
C ALA A 12 11.82 -6.20 24.40
N THR A 13 11.59 -4.96 24.84
CA THR A 13 12.48 -3.82 24.55
C THR A 13 13.83 -3.95 25.26
N GLN A 14 14.89 -3.44 24.64
CA GLN A 14 16.14 -3.13 25.31
C GLN A 14 16.00 -1.80 26.03
N GLY A 15 16.06 -1.82 27.36
CA GLY A 15 15.79 -0.66 28.21
C GLY A 15 14.33 -0.60 28.70
N ARG A 16 14.12 0.19 29.75
CA ARG A 16 12.81 0.50 30.32
C ARG A 16 12.15 1.61 29.52
N VAL A 17 10.86 1.46 29.25
CA VAL A 17 10.03 2.50 28.61
C VAL A 17 9.99 3.75 29.49
N THR A 18 10.40 4.89 28.93
CA THR A 18 10.40 6.18 29.61
C THR A 18 9.26 7.06 29.11
N GLU A 19 8.97 7.04 27.81
CA GLU A 19 7.97 7.87 27.15
C GLU A 19 7.26 7.12 26.02
N VAL A 20 6.00 7.49 25.77
CA VAL A 20 5.22 7.04 24.61
C VAL A 20 4.49 8.26 24.06
N ASN A 21 4.82 8.65 22.83
CA ASN A 21 4.30 9.85 22.18
C ASN A 21 3.60 9.49 20.87
N PRO A 22 2.43 10.08 20.54
CA PRO A 22 1.76 9.81 19.27
C PRO A 22 2.63 10.25 18.09
N LEU A 23 2.64 9.45 17.02
CA LEU A 23 3.36 9.70 15.78
C LEU A 23 2.37 9.98 14.65
N GLY A 24 2.13 11.27 14.40
CA GLY A 24 1.28 11.75 13.30
C GLY A 24 -0.19 11.30 13.37
N GLU A 25 -0.93 11.55 12.29
CA GLU A 25 -2.31 11.09 12.10
C GLU A 25 -2.35 9.88 11.16
N GLY A 26 -2.02 8.69 11.66
CA GLY A 26 -2.14 7.46 10.86
C GLY A 26 -3.56 7.26 10.31
N PHE A 27 -3.68 6.86 9.03
CA PHE A 27 -4.99 6.66 8.39
C PHE A 27 -5.71 5.41 8.89
N ILE A 28 -4.98 4.32 9.20
CA ILE A 28 -5.54 3.00 9.55
C ILE A 28 -5.28 2.62 11.02
N ASN A 29 -4.01 2.67 11.46
CA ASN A 29 -3.59 2.30 12.83
C ASN A 29 -3.22 3.54 13.65
N ASP A 30 -3.38 3.46 14.97
CA ASP A 30 -2.81 4.45 15.89
C ASP A 30 -1.35 4.11 16.13
N THR A 31 -0.45 5.06 15.84
CA THR A 31 1.00 4.85 15.85
C THR A 31 1.65 5.74 16.90
N TYR A 32 2.59 5.19 17.66
CA TYR A 32 3.29 5.87 18.74
C TYR A 32 4.79 5.59 18.67
N VAL A 33 5.61 6.59 18.97
CA VAL A 33 7.05 6.40 19.25
C VAL A 33 7.22 6.09 20.73
N VAL A 34 7.93 5.00 21.02
CA VAL A 34 8.32 4.59 22.36
C VAL A 34 9.79 4.88 22.56
N THR A 35 10.10 5.71 23.55
CA THR A 35 11.46 6.00 23.99
C THR A 35 11.79 5.12 25.19
N THR A 36 13.02 4.60 25.22
CA THR A 36 13.54 3.83 26.35
C THR A 36 14.80 4.49 26.92
N ASP A 37 15.25 4.02 28.09
CA ASP A 37 16.60 4.33 28.60
C ASP A 37 17.70 3.44 27.99
N GLY A 38 17.33 2.59 27.03
CA GLY A 38 18.24 1.78 26.23
C GLY A 38 18.70 2.46 24.94
N PRO A 39 19.42 1.74 24.06
CA PRO A 39 20.02 2.31 22.86
C PRO A 39 19.03 2.57 21.71
N HIS A 40 17.79 2.11 21.83
CA HIS A 40 16.83 2.11 20.72
C HIS A 40 15.50 2.75 21.09
N ARG A 41 14.89 3.38 20.09
CA ARG A 41 13.47 3.74 20.07
C ARG A 41 12.68 2.66 19.33
N TYR A 42 11.37 2.67 19.54
CA TYR A 42 10.46 1.70 18.95
C TYR A 42 9.20 2.39 18.41
N ILE A 43 8.52 1.72 17.49
CA ILE A 43 7.19 2.08 17.04
C ILE A 43 6.20 1.10 17.65
N LEU A 44 5.25 1.60 18.42
CA LEU A 44 4.11 0.85 18.95
C LEU A 44 2.87 1.19 18.13
N GLN A 45 2.14 0.18 17.68
CA GLN A 45 0.91 0.35 16.92
C GLN A 45 -0.25 -0.41 17.52
N ARG A 46 -1.41 0.24 17.64
CA ARG A 46 -2.69 -0.44 17.81
C ARG A 46 -3.21 -0.85 16.45
N LYS A 47 -3.37 -2.16 16.22
CA LYS A 47 -3.81 -2.71 14.94
C LYS A 47 -5.33 -2.60 14.80
N ASN A 48 -5.78 -2.14 13.64
CA ASN A 48 -7.20 -1.97 13.36
C ASN A 48 -7.88 -3.31 13.05
N LYS A 49 -8.41 -3.98 14.09
CA LYS A 49 -9.10 -5.28 13.96
C LYS A 49 -10.37 -5.26 13.09
N ASN A 50 -10.93 -4.08 12.81
CA ASN A 50 -12.08 -3.97 11.91
C ASN A 50 -11.68 -4.09 10.43
N VAL A 51 -10.47 -3.63 10.09
CA VAL A 51 -9.89 -3.76 8.75
C VAL A 51 -9.15 -5.09 8.61
N PHE A 52 -8.42 -5.49 9.65
CA PHE A 52 -7.64 -6.71 9.74
C PHE A 52 -8.25 -7.67 10.77
N PRO A 53 -9.26 -8.48 10.38
CA PRO A 53 -9.98 -9.33 11.33
C PRO A 53 -9.11 -10.43 11.96
N ASP A 54 -8.05 -10.87 11.26
CA ASP A 54 -7.09 -11.86 11.75
C ASP A 54 -5.70 -11.22 11.94
N VAL A 55 -5.58 -10.42 13.00
CA VAL A 55 -4.31 -9.77 13.38
C VAL A 55 -3.19 -10.79 13.64
N PRO A 56 -3.42 -11.94 14.31
CA PRO A 56 -2.40 -12.98 14.44
C PRO A 56 -1.81 -13.42 13.09
N ALA A 57 -2.65 -13.77 12.11
CA ALA A 57 -2.17 -14.19 10.78
C ALA A 57 -1.42 -13.06 10.04
N MET A 58 -1.87 -11.82 10.20
CA MET A 58 -1.17 -10.64 9.66
C MET A 58 0.23 -10.49 10.25
N MET A 59 0.38 -10.63 11.57
CA MET A 59 1.68 -10.55 12.22
C MET A 59 2.59 -11.74 11.88
N ASP A 60 2.03 -12.93 11.63
CA ASP A 60 2.78 -14.08 11.13
C ASP A 60 3.34 -13.82 9.72
N ASN A 61 2.55 -13.23 8.81
CA ASN A 61 3.01 -12.79 7.50
C ASN A 61 4.19 -11.80 7.62
N ILE A 62 4.01 -10.73 8.41
CA ILE A 62 5.03 -9.69 8.61
C ILE A 62 6.32 -10.31 9.17
N THR A 63 6.20 -11.16 10.19
CA THR A 63 7.36 -11.82 10.82
C THR A 63 8.09 -12.73 9.84
N ALA A 64 7.36 -13.51 9.04
CA ALA A 64 7.95 -14.42 8.06
C ALA A 64 8.68 -13.65 6.94
N VAL A 65 8.04 -12.63 6.38
CA VAL A 65 8.60 -11.79 5.31
C VAL A 65 9.84 -11.05 5.77
N THR A 66 9.77 -10.37 6.92
CA THR A 66 10.91 -9.62 7.46
C THR A 66 12.07 -10.54 7.84
N ALA A 67 11.80 -11.69 8.47
CA ALA A 67 12.84 -12.67 8.78
C ALA A 67 13.56 -13.20 7.52
N HIS A 68 12.83 -13.37 6.41
CA HIS A 68 13.43 -13.77 5.13
C HIS A 68 14.32 -12.68 4.54
N ILE A 69 13.83 -11.44 4.50
CA ILE A 69 14.60 -10.30 3.98
C ILE A 69 15.89 -10.09 4.79
N LYS A 70 15.82 -10.23 6.12
CA LYS A 70 16.99 -10.09 7.01
C LYS A 70 18.17 -10.99 6.66
N GLN A 71 17.92 -12.14 6.01
CA GLN A 71 18.99 -13.06 5.60
C GLN A 71 19.74 -12.60 4.34
N LYS A 72 19.26 -11.53 3.67
CA LYS A 72 19.71 -11.10 2.34
C LYS A 72 20.25 -9.68 2.29
N VAL A 73 20.14 -8.95 3.39
CA VAL A 73 20.55 -7.54 3.49
C VAL A 73 21.85 -7.42 4.26
N ALA A 74 22.59 -6.34 4.02
CA ALA A 74 23.87 -6.09 4.67
C ALA A 74 23.67 -5.56 6.10
N ASP A 75 22.67 -4.71 6.30
CA ASP A 75 22.23 -4.20 7.60
C ASP A 75 20.77 -4.59 7.92
N PRO A 76 20.56 -5.72 8.63
CA PRO A 76 19.23 -6.21 8.98
C PRO A 76 18.41 -5.32 9.92
N LEU A 77 19.01 -4.29 10.54
CA LEU A 77 18.30 -3.35 11.41
C LEU A 77 17.84 -2.09 10.67
N GLN A 78 18.43 -1.80 9.51
CA GLN A 78 18.15 -0.62 8.68
C GLN A 78 17.39 -0.96 7.39
N GLU A 79 17.68 -2.11 6.78
CA GLU A 79 17.15 -2.49 5.47
C GLU A 79 15.86 -3.34 5.53
N THR A 80 15.29 -3.56 6.72
CA THR A 80 13.95 -4.16 6.88
C THR A 80 13.41 -3.95 8.30
N ILE A 81 12.09 -4.12 8.46
CA ILE A 81 11.42 -4.00 9.75
C ILE A 81 11.90 -5.09 10.73
N THR A 82 12.19 -4.67 11.96
CA THR A 82 12.49 -5.58 13.07
C THR A 82 11.30 -5.64 14.02
N VAL A 83 10.53 -6.74 13.96
CA VAL A 83 9.44 -7.00 14.91
C VAL A 83 10.02 -7.24 16.31
N ILE A 84 9.45 -6.57 17.31
CA ILE A 84 9.75 -6.79 18.73
C ILE A 84 8.66 -7.67 19.31
N LEU A 85 9.05 -8.84 19.81
CA LEU A 85 8.11 -9.78 20.40
C LEU A 85 7.59 -9.26 21.74
N ALA A 86 6.34 -9.58 22.04
CA ALA A 86 5.80 -9.52 23.39
C ALA A 86 6.59 -10.46 24.31
N ARG A 87 6.53 -10.21 25.63
CA ARG A 87 7.25 -11.02 26.63
C ARG A 87 6.78 -12.47 26.71
N ASP A 88 5.62 -12.79 26.13
CA ASP A 88 5.12 -14.16 25.97
C ASP A 88 5.61 -14.83 24.67
N GLY A 89 6.46 -14.15 23.90
CA GLY A 89 7.08 -14.66 22.67
C GLY A 89 6.26 -14.42 21.40
N LYS A 90 5.06 -13.83 21.48
CA LYS A 90 4.24 -13.55 20.30
C LYS A 90 4.66 -12.26 19.60
N PRO A 91 4.43 -12.11 18.28
CA PRO A 91 4.71 -10.87 17.57
C PRO A 91 3.69 -9.75 17.86
N TYR A 92 2.73 -9.99 18.76
CA TYR A 92 1.73 -9.02 19.19
C TYR A 92 1.38 -9.21 20.67
N PHE A 93 0.74 -8.22 21.26
CA PHE A 93 0.11 -8.27 22.57
C PHE A 93 -1.39 -8.00 22.42
N LEU A 94 -2.24 -8.84 23.01
CA LEU A 94 -3.68 -8.64 23.11
C LEU A 94 -3.99 -8.09 24.51
N ASP A 95 -4.55 -6.88 24.58
CA ASP A 95 -4.89 -6.28 25.87
C ASP A 95 -6.25 -6.75 26.40
N ASP A 96 -6.57 -6.35 27.64
CA ASP A 96 -7.81 -6.74 28.32
C ASP A 96 -9.07 -6.13 27.67
N ASP A 97 -8.92 -5.06 26.88
CA ASP A 97 -9.99 -4.44 26.09
C ASP A 97 -10.18 -5.16 24.73
N GLY A 98 -9.39 -6.19 24.45
CA GLY A 98 -9.43 -6.97 23.21
C GLY A 98 -8.83 -6.23 22.01
N GLU A 99 -7.95 -5.25 22.24
CA GLU A 99 -7.19 -4.57 21.21
C GLU A 99 -5.84 -5.24 20.98
N TYR A 100 -5.42 -5.31 19.72
CA TYR A 100 -4.14 -5.88 19.34
C TYR A 100 -3.08 -4.79 19.22
N TRP A 101 -1.92 -5.04 19.80
CA TRP A 101 -0.76 -4.16 19.78
C TRP A 101 0.42 -4.90 19.16
N ALA A 102 1.18 -4.22 18.32
CA ALA A 102 2.43 -4.72 17.77
C ALA A 102 3.53 -3.67 17.92
N MET A 103 4.77 -4.12 18.04
CA MET A 103 5.93 -3.24 18.18
C MET A 103 7.01 -3.61 17.17
N CYS A 104 7.64 -2.60 16.59
CA CYS A 104 8.86 -2.77 15.80
C CYS A 104 9.94 -1.77 16.22
N LEU A 105 11.18 -2.05 15.83
CA LEU A 105 12.30 -1.13 16.01
C LEU A 105 12.05 0.16 15.22
N TYR A 106 12.34 1.31 15.83
CA TYR A 106 12.39 2.58 15.12
C TYR A 106 13.69 2.63 14.30
N ILE A 107 13.57 2.79 12.99
CA ILE A 107 14.74 2.88 12.11
C ILE A 107 15.23 4.33 12.10
N GLU A 108 16.40 4.54 12.72
CA GLU A 108 17.00 5.86 12.92
C GLU A 108 17.56 6.46 11.62
N ASP A 109 17.72 7.79 11.60
CA ASP A 109 18.29 8.55 10.47
C ASP A 109 17.55 8.36 9.13
N THR A 110 16.24 8.14 9.22
CA THR A 110 15.36 7.96 8.07
C THR A 110 14.39 9.12 7.88
N VAL A 111 13.88 9.24 6.66
CA VAL A 111 12.78 10.14 6.28
C VAL A 111 11.78 9.40 5.39
N THR A 112 10.51 9.79 5.47
CA THR A 112 9.46 9.40 4.53
C THR A 112 8.93 10.63 3.80
N TYR A 113 8.27 10.41 2.67
CA TYR A 113 7.66 11.49 1.89
C TYR A 113 6.23 11.12 1.53
N ASP A 114 5.29 12.05 1.72
CA ASP A 114 3.89 11.81 1.34
C ASP A 114 3.70 11.84 -0.19
N VAL A 115 4.50 12.64 -0.89
CA VAL A 115 4.37 12.88 -2.34
C VAL A 115 5.76 12.92 -2.98
N ALA A 116 5.91 12.26 -4.13
CA ALA A 116 7.11 12.39 -4.95
C ALA A 116 7.12 13.78 -5.61
N THR A 117 8.17 14.56 -5.36
CA THR A 117 8.32 15.91 -5.95
C THR A 117 9.35 15.97 -7.07
N THR A 118 10.18 14.93 -7.22
CA THR A 118 11.23 14.85 -8.25
C THR A 118 11.28 13.47 -8.90
N PRO A 119 11.76 13.35 -10.15
CA PRO A 119 11.92 12.06 -10.80
C PRO A 119 12.87 11.11 -10.03
N GLU A 120 13.93 11.63 -9.40
CA GLU A 120 14.84 10.78 -8.62
C GLU A 120 14.13 10.15 -7.40
N MET A 121 13.24 10.87 -6.73
CA MET A 121 12.42 10.28 -5.64
C MET A 121 11.52 9.16 -6.18
N ALA A 122 10.91 9.36 -7.35
CA ALA A 122 10.10 8.33 -7.98
C ALA A 122 10.96 7.10 -8.36
N ARG A 123 12.18 7.32 -8.88
CA ARG A 123 13.15 6.26 -9.19
C ARG A 123 13.57 5.48 -7.96
N GLN A 124 13.92 6.15 -6.87
CA GLN A 124 14.28 5.51 -5.60
C GLN A 124 13.12 4.70 -5.02
N GLY A 125 11.89 5.21 -5.10
CA GLY A 125 10.73 4.43 -4.69
C GLY A 125 10.48 3.20 -5.60
N GLY A 126 10.74 3.31 -6.91
CA GLY A 126 10.76 2.18 -7.84
C GLY A 126 11.82 1.12 -7.48
N ILE A 127 13.04 1.57 -7.13
CA ILE A 127 14.09 0.69 -6.61
C ILE A 127 13.62 0.01 -5.32
N GLY A 128 12.97 0.74 -4.40
CA GLY A 128 12.48 0.19 -3.14
C GLY A 128 11.51 -0.97 -3.31
N ILE A 129 10.46 -0.77 -4.11
CA ILE A 129 9.45 -1.79 -4.40
C ILE A 129 10.06 -2.94 -5.21
N GLY A 130 10.88 -2.63 -6.22
CA GLY A 130 11.58 -3.64 -7.00
C GLY A 130 12.50 -4.51 -6.13
N ARG A 131 13.27 -3.90 -5.23
CA ARG A 131 14.17 -4.59 -4.29
C ARG A 131 13.38 -5.46 -3.32
N PHE A 132 12.29 -4.94 -2.75
CA PHE A 132 11.41 -5.71 -1.86
C PHE A 132 10.91 -6.99 -2.53
N GLN A 133 10.37 -6.90 -3.75
CA GLN A 133 9.92 -8.07 -4.49
C GLN A 133 11.07 -9.00 -4.90
N ALA A 134 12.25 -8.47 -5.22
CA ALA A 134 13.42 -9.27 -5.56
C ALA A 134 13.94 -10.07 -4.36
N GLN A 135 13.98 -9.46 -3.17
CA GLN A 135 14.39 -10.12 -1.94
C GLN A 135 13.45 -11.28 -1.55
N LEU A 136 12.19 -11.24 -1.98
CA LEU A 136 11.17 -12.26 -1.71
C LEU A 136 10.91 -13.21 -2.87
N ALA A 137 11.72 -13.19 -3.93
CA ALA A 137 11.47 -13.98 -5.14
C ALA A 137 11.53 -15.50 -4.92
N ASP A 138 12.24 -15.95 -3.89
CA ASP A 138 12.41 -17.34 -3.44
C ASP A 138 11.72 -17.62 -2.09
N PHE A 139 10.84 -16.72 -1.63
CA PHE A 139 10.04 -16.94 -0.44
C PHE A 139 8.99 -18.02 -0.72
N ASP A 140 9.04 -19.11 0.04
CA ASP A 140 8.27 -20.34 -0.23
C ASP A 140 7.12 -20.59 0.74
N LYS A 141 7.03 -19.80 1.83
CA LYS A 141 5.96 -19.95 2.81
C LYS A 141 4.65 -19.36 2.29
N PRO A 142 3.52 -20.04 2.51
CA PRO A 142 2.22 -19.45 2.20
C PRO A 142 1.95 -18.25 3.11
N LEU A 143 1.42 -17.17 2.54
CA LEU A 143 0.96 -16.00 3.28
C LEU A 143 -0.56 -16.04 3.44
N ALA A 144 -1.05 -15.67 4.62
CA ALA A 144 -2.47 -15.52 4.87
C ALA A 144 -3.04 -14.33 4.07
N GLN A 145 -4.29 -14.44 3.65
CA GLN A 145 -5.01 -13.31 3.05
C GLN A 145 -5.54 -12.40 4.19
N VAL A 146 -4.75 -11.39 4.54
CA VAL A 146 -5.03 -10.45 5.65
C VAL A 146 -6.26 -9.59 5.43
N ILE A 147 -6.52 -9.21 4.17
CA ILE A 147 -7.76 -8.55 3.75
C ILE A 147 -8.34 -9.34 2.58
N LYS A 148 -9.51 -9.94 2.79
CA LYS A 148 -10.18 -10.74 1.78
C LYS A 148 -10.49 -9.91 0.53
N GLY A 149 -9.95 -10.36 -0.61
CA GLY A 149 -10.21 -9.76 -1.91
C GLY A 149 -9.73 -8.32 -2.04
N PHE A 150 -8.64 -7.94 -1.36
CA PHE A 150 -8.16 -6.56 -1.31
C PHE A 150 -8.02 -5.91 -2.69
N HIS A 151 -7.26 -6.55 -3.58
CA HIS A 151 -7.12 -6.13 -4.99
C HIS A 151 -7.85 -7.03 -5.98
N ASN A 152 -8.79 -7.85 -5.51
CA ASN A 152 -9.56 -8.74 -6.38
C ASN A 152 -10.77 -8.01 -6.93
N ILE A 153 -10.74 -7.62 -8.21
CA ILE A 153 -11.83 -6.83 -8.78
C ILE A 153 -13.17 -7.58 -8.84
N ARG A 154 -13.20 -8.91 -8.96
CA ARG A 154 -14.46 -9.68 -8.89
C ARG A 154 -15.13 -9.54 -7.53
N TRP A 155 -14.31 -9.66 -6.48
CA TRP A 155 -14.76 -9.43 -5.12
C TRP A 155 -15.27 -8.00 -4.96
N ARG A 156 -14.54 -7.01 -5.48
CA ARG A 156 -14.98 -5.60 -5.46
C ARG A 156 -16.29 -5.38 -6.21
N PHE A 157 -16.51 -6.03 -7.36
CA PHE A 157 -17.78 -5.93 -8.07
C PHE A 157 -18.94 -6.57 -7.32
N THR A 158 -18.70 -7.64 -6.58
CA THR A 158 -19.73 -8.22 -5.69
C THR A 158 -20.16 -7.20 -4.63
N GLN A 159 -19.19 -6.48 -4.03
CA GLN A 159 -19.46 -5.42 -3.06
C GLN A 159 -20.17 -4.22 -3.71
N TRP A 160 -19.72 -3.83 -4.90
CA TRP A 160 -20.28 -2.75 -5.69
C TRP A 160 -21.76 -2.99 -6.04
N ASP A 161 -22.08 -4.17 -6.57
CA ASP A 161 -23.45 -4.52 -6.95
C ASP A 161 -24.37 -4.52 -5.71
N ALA A 162 -23.87 -5.00 -4.57
CA ALA A 162 -24.60 -4.94 -3.29
C ALA A 162 -24.81 -3.50 -2.79
N SER A 163 -23.79 -2.63 -2.89
CA SER A 163 -23.88 -1.22 -2.51
C SER A 163 -24.89 -0.47 -3.40
N LEU A 164 -24.84 -0.67 -4.72
CA LEU A 164 -25.80 -0.08 -5.66
C LEU A 164 -27.24 -0.55 -5.44
N ALA A 165 -27.44 -1.79 -4.99
CA ALA A 165 -28.76 -2.32 -4.68
C ALA A 165 -29.30 -1.75 -3.36
N ALA A 166 -28.42 -1.59 -2.35
CA ALA A 166 -28.81 -1.09 -1.04
C ALA A 166 -29.01 0.43 -0.99
N ASP A 167 -28.17 1.19 -1.72
CA ASP A 167 -28.15 2.67 -1.74
C ASP A 167 -28.35 3.28 -0.35
N LYS A 168 -27.52 2.83 0.62
CA LYS A 168 -27.79 3.03 2.05
C LYS A 168 -27.93 4.50 2.45
N ALA A 169 -27.22 5.40 1.76
CA ALA A 169 -27.28 6.84 2.00
C ALA A 169 -28.24 7.58 1.04
N GLY A 170 -28.90 6.89 0.10
CA GLY A 170 -29.78 7.52 -0.90
C GLY A 170 -29.03 8.41 -1.90
N ARG A 171 -27.73 8.14 -2.13
CA ARG A 171 -26.82 8.98 -2.91
C ARG A 171 -26.61 8.45 -4.33
N LYS A 172 -27.01 7.22 -4.66
CA LYS A 172 -26.82 6.62 -5.99
C LYS A 172 -27.32 7.51 -7.14
N ALA A 173 -28.47 8.16 -6.97
CA ALA A 173 -29.06 9.01 -8.01
C ALA A 173 -28.21 10.25 -8.35
N SER A 174 -27.37 10.73 -7.43
CA SER A 174 -26.52 11.91 -7.65
C SER A 174 -25.20 11.60 -8.37
N VAL A 175 -24.87 10.31 -8.57
CA VAL A 175 -23.58 9.84 -9.10
C VAL A 175 -23.71 8.94 -10.33
N ALA A 176 -24.77 9.14 -11.12
CA ALA A 176 -25.04 8.32 -12.31
C ALA A 176 -23.91 8.36 -13.35
N LYS A 177 -23.18 9.48 -13.46
CA LYS A 177 -22.06 9.62 -14.41
C LYS A 177 -20.85 8.79 -13.96
N GLU A 178 -20.56 8.79 -12.67
CA GLU A 178 -19.48 8.03 -12.05
C GLU A 178 -19.78 6.53 -12.08
N ILE A 179 -21.04 6.12 -11.86
CA ILE A 179 -21.49 4.74 -12.07
C ILE A 179 -21.29 4.30 -13.52
N ALA A 180 -21.73 5.10 -14.49
CA ALA A 180 -21.55 4.78 -15.92
C ALA A 180 -20.05 4.67 -16.30
N PHE A 181 -19.19 5.49 -15.70
CA PHE A 181 -17.74 5.41 -15.88
C PHE A 181 -17.17 4.07 -15.42
N VAL A 182 -17.61 3.59 -14.25
CA VAL A 182 -17.25 2.27 -13.69
C VAL A 182 -17.73 1.15 -14.60
N GLU A 183 -19.02 1.15 -14.95
CA GLU A 183 -19.63 0.08 -15.74
C GLU A 183 -19.04 -0.06 -17.15
N ALA A 184 -18.71 1.07 -17.80
CA ALA A 184 -18.10 1.07 -19.13
C ALA A 184 -16.73 0.36 -19.21
N ARG A 185 -16.09 0.10 -18.06
CA ARG A 185 -14.77 -0.54 -17.96
C ARG A 185 -14.81 -1.89 -17.24
N ARG A 186 -15.98 -2.32 -16.74
CA ARG A 186 -16.12 -3.52 -15.91
C ARG A 186 -15.52 -4.76 -16.58
N GLU A 187 -15.86 -5.01 -17.85
CA GLU A 187 -15.42 -6.19 -18.58
C GLU A 187 -13.88 -6.24 -18.71
N HIS A 188 -13.25 -5.11 -19.03
CA HIS A 188 -11.80 -5.04 -19.19
C HIS A 188 -11.05 -5.32 -17.88
N MET A 189 -11.58 -4.85 -16.75
CA MET A 189 -11.00 -5.11 -15.44
C MET A 189 -11.17 -6.58 -15.03
N LEU A 190 -12.32 -7.18 -15.36
CA LEU A 190 -12.57 -8.61 -15.15
C LEU A 190 -11.66 -9.48 -16.03
N SER A 191 -11.40 -9.09 -17.28
CA SER A 191 -10.47 -9.82 -18.16
C SER A 191 -9.04 -9.78 -17.63
N PHE A 192 -8.60 -8.63 -17.09
CA PHE A 192 -7.29 -8.54 -16.45
C PHE A 192 -7.19 -9.50 -15.26
N TRP A 193 -8.19 -9.50 -14.38
CA TRP A 193 -8.18 -10.36 -13.21
C TRP A 193 -8.26 -11.86 -13.55
N THR A 194 -8.88 -12.22 -14.67
CA THR A 194 -8.91 -13.62 -15.15
C THR A 194 -7.49 -14.16 -15.36
N MET A 195 -6.57 -13.33 -15.87
CA MET A 195 -5.16 -13.72 -16.04
C MET A 195 -4.43 -13.96 -14.72
N VAL A 196 -4.87 -13.31 -13.63
CA VAL A 196 -4.35 -13.59 -12.28
C VAL A 196 -4.89 -14.93 -11.77
N GLU A 197 -6.15 -15.23 -12.05
CA GLU A 197 -6.82 -16.48 -11.63
C GLU A 197 -6.30 -17.71 -12.39
N ASP A 198 -6.01 -17.58 -13.69
CA ASP A 198 -5.50 -18.67 -14.52
C ASP A 198 -3.98 -18.84 -14.46
N GLY A 199 -3.28 -17.93 -13.77
CA GLY A 199 -1.83 -17.98 -13.55
C GLY A 199 -0.99 -17.38 -14.68
N THR A 200 -1.60 -16.84 -15.74
CA THR A 200 -0.90 -16.06 -16.78
C THR A 200 -0.11 -14.91 -16.17
N LEU A 201 -0.69 -14.24 -15.18
CA LEU A 201 -0.01 -13.31 -14.29
C LEU A 201 0.32 -14.02 -12.98
N PRO A 202 1.60 -14.29 -12.68
CA PRO A 202 1.98 -15.08 -11.51
C PRO A 202 1.70 -14.35 -10.21
N GLN A 203 1.39 -15.12 -9.17
CA GLN A 203 1.35 -14.62 -7.79
C GLN A 203 2.76 -14.54 -7.21
N ARG A 204 3.03 -13.45 -6.49
CA ARG A 204 4.28 -13.15 -5.79
C ARG A 204 3.96 -12.58 -4.42
N VAL A 205 4.94 -12.54 -3.53
CA VAL A 205 4.79 -11.71 -2.32
C VAL A 205 4.76 -10.24 -2.74
N THR A 206 3.73 -9.53 -2.28
CA THR A 206 3.44 -8.16 -2.66
C THR A 206 3.12 -7.33 -1.43
N HIS A 207 3.42 -6.04 -1.49
CA HIS A 207 3.15 -5.11 -0.40
C HIS A 207 1.68 -4.69 -0.35
N ASN A 208 1.07 -4.43 -1.51
CA ASN A 208 -0.31 -3.99 -1.74
C ASN A 208 -0.68 -2.57 -1.24
N ASP A 209 0.25 -1.81 -0.67
CA ASP A 209 0.05 -0.39 -0.28
C ASP A 209 1.37 0.35 -0.44
N THR A 210 1.74 0.60 -1.69
CA THR A 210 3.07 1.07 -2.07
C THR A 210 3.11 2.58 -2.25
N LYS A 211 2.38 3.31 -1.40
CA LYS A 211 2.49 4.77 -1.31
C LYS A 211 3.89 5.17 -0.83
N LEU A 212 4.33 6.38 -1.20
CA LEU A 212 5.71 6.80 -0.95
C LEU A 212 6.01 6.93 0.55
N SER A 213 4.99 7.23 1.35
CA SER A 213 5.10 7.30 2.81
C SER A 213 5.32 5.94 3.47
N ASN A 214 5.14 4.84 2.73
CA ASN A 214 5.47 3.47 3.14
C ASN A 214 6.89 3.05 2.71
N ILE A 215 7.72 3.98 2.24
CA ILE A 215 9.12 3.76 1.90
C ILE A 215 10.00 4.65 2.77
N LEU A 216 10.97 4.04 3.46
CA LEU A 216 12.00 4.76 4.20
C LEU A 216 13.20 5.05 3.33
N PHE A 217 13.65 6.30 3.40
CA PHE A 217 14.84 6.81 2.74
C PHE A 217 15.88 7.15 3.79
N ASP A 218 17.15 6.88 3.49
CA ASP A 218 18.26 7.39 4.28
C ASP A 218 18.29 8.92 4.20
N LYS A 219 18.34 9.58 5.35
CA LYS A 219 18.27 11.04 5.44
C LYS A 219 19.48 11.75 4.85
N HIS A 220 20.61 11.06 4.72
CA HIS A 220 21.88 11.65 4.28
C HIS A 220 22.15 11.42 2.79
N SER A 221 21.99 10.19 2.30
CA SER A 221 22.20 9.82 0.90
C SER A 221 20.95 10.06 0.05
N GLY A 222 19.76 10.02 0.64
CA GLY A 222 18.49 10.02 -0.08
C GLY A 222 18.15 8.69 -0.76
N GLU A 223 18.94 7.65 -0.51
CA GLU A 223 18.71 6.31 -1.06
C GLU A 223 17.61 5.57 -0.29
N VAL A 224 16.90 4.69 -1.00
CA VAL A 224 15.90 3.84 -0.37
C VAL A 224 16.53 2.78 0.54
N LEU A 225 16.00 2.67 1.76
CA LEU A 225 16.39 1.67 2.74
C LEU A 225 15.45 0.47 2.69
N CYS A 226 14.16 0.66 2.99
CA CYS A 226 13.19 -0.43 3.01
C CYS A 226 11.74 0.04 2.91
N ALA A 227 10.84 -0.90 2.60
CA ALA A 227 9.40 -0.72 2.74
C ALA A 227 8.95 -0.96 4.19
N ILE A 228 7.98 -0.16 4.64
CA ILE A 228 7.33 -0.23 5.95
C ILE A 228 5.81 -0.35 5.77
N ASP A 229 5.06 -0.50 6.87
CA ASP A 229 3.60 -0.71 6.80
C ASP A 229 3.22 -1.99 6.06
N LEU A 230 3.79 -3.10 6.51
CA LEU A 230 3.65 -4.44 5.92
C LEU A 230 2.30 -5.12 6.26
N ASP A 231 1.31 -4.37 6.74
CA ASP A 231 0.03 -4.92 7.22
C ASP A 231 -0.79 -5.55 6.08
N THR A 232 -0.57 -5.13 4.83
CA THR A 232 -1.20 -5.68 3.63
C THR A 232 -0.32 -6.67 2.87
N VAL A 233 0.79 -7.12 3.46
CA VAL A 233 1.68 -8.08 2.80
C VAL A 233 1.00 -9.43 2.64
N MET A 234 0.88 -9.88 1.39
CA MET A 234 0.26 -11.15 1.01
C MET A 234 0.64 -11.54 -0.41
N SER A 235 0.19 -12.72 -0.85
CA SER A 235 0.37 -13.19 -2.22
C SER A 235 -0.61 -12.51 -3.19
N SER A 236 -0.09 -11.83 -4.21
CA SER A 236 -0.87 -11.24 -5.31
C SER A 236 0.01 -11.05 -6.56
N THR A 237 -0.54 -10.52 -7.65
CA THR A 237 0.28 -10.11 -8.80
C THR A 237 1.18 -8.91 -8.45
N SER A 238 2.44 -8.95 -8.87
CA SER A 238 3.41 -7.85 -8.72
C SER A 238 2.93 -6.53 -9.28
N LEU A 239 2.00 -6.59 -10.25
CA LEU A 239 1.41 -5.44 -10.91
C LEU A 239 0.58 -4.58 -9.96
N ASN A 240 0.06 -5.13 -8.86
CA ASN A 240 -0.67 -4.32 -7.88
C ASN A 240 0.25 -3.27 -7.23
N ASP A 241 1.45 -3.69 -6.81
CA ASP A 241 2.45 -2.79 -6.21
C ASP A 241 2.91 -1.73 -7.23
N VAL A 242 3.16 -2.11 -8.48
CA VAL A 242 3.50 -1.15 -9.55
C VAL A 242 2.36 -0.15 -9.76
N GLY A 243 1.12 -0.64 -9.82
CA GLY A 243 -0.03 0.19 -10.07
C GLY A 243 -0.32 1.19 -8.95
N ASP A 244 -0.26 0.75 -7.69
CA ASP A 244 -0.52 1.62 -6.55
C ASP A 244 0.59 2.66 -6.34
N ALA A 245 1.85 2.27 -6.55
CA ALA A 245 2.96 3.20 -6.50
C ALA A 245 2.83 4.30 -7.57
N ILE A 246 2.60 3.94 -8.84
CA ILE A 246 2.43 4.95 -9.90
C ILE A 246 1.21 5.85 -9.65
N ARG A 247 0.07 5.29 -9.21
CA ARG A 247 -1.13 6.06 -8.86
C ARG A 247 -0.82 7.13 -7.80
N SER A 248 0.04 6.81 -6.83
CA SER A 248 0.45 7.73 -5.76
C SER A 248 1.57 8.70 -6.21
N TYR A 249 2.60 8.21 -6.89
CA TYR A 249 3.87 8.93 -7.10
C TYR A 249 3.79 9.86 -8.30
N ALA A 250 3.10 9.42 -9.35
CA ALA A 250 3.04 10.11 -10.63
C ALA A 250 1.76 10.97 -10.77
N ASN A 251 0.96 11.10 -9.72
CA ASN A 251 -0.15 12.05 -9.72
C ASN A 251 0.39 13.48 -9.51
N ALA A 252 -0.04 14.41 -10.38
CA ALA A 252 0.36 15.81 -10.30
C ALA A 252 -0.14 16.53 -9.04
N THR A 253 -1.22 16.03 -8.44
CA THR A 253 -1.88 16.60 -7.26
C THR A 253 -2.10 15.54 -6.18
N VAL A 254 -2.63 15.96 -5.04
CA VAL A 254 -3.10 15.05 -3.98
C VAL A 254 -4.31 14.22 -4.46
N GLU A 255 -4.56 13.08 -3.80
CA GLU A 255 -5.61 12.11 -4.16
C GLU A 255 -7.02 12.72 -4.19
N ASP A 256 -7.28 13.71 -3.35
CA ASP A 256 -8.55 14.38 -3.14
C ASP A 256 -8.58 15.84 -3.65
N ASP A 257 -7.75 16.18 -4.64
CA ASP A 257 -7.75 17.53 -5.22
C ASP A 257 -9.09 17.80 -5.95
N PRO A 258 -9.87 18.82 -5.54
CA PRO A 258 -11.13 19.14 -6.20
C PRO A 258 -10.94 19.82 -7.58
N ARG A 259 -9.71 20.20 -7.94
CA ARG A 259 -9.36 20.82 -9.23
C ARG A 259 -8.99 19.74 -10.22
N TYR A 260 -10.01 19.03 -10.72
CA TYR A 260 -9.83 17.87 -11.59
C TYR A 260 -9.06 18.18 -12.89
N ASP A 261 -9.02 19.43 -13.34
CA ASP A 261 -8.21 19.88 -14.49
C ASP A 261 -6.70 19.92 -14.22
N LYS A 262 -6.29 19.86 -12.94
CA LYS A 262 -4.90 19.79 -12.49
C LYS A 262 -4.43 18.37 -12.23
N VAL A 263 -5.37 17.43 -12.05
CA VAL A 263 -5.06 16.01 -11.86
C VAL A 263 -4.57 15.45 -13.20
N ALA A 264 -3.34 14.98 -13.21
CA ALA A 264 -2.72 14.41 -14.41
C ALA A 264 -1.62 13.41 -14.04
N LEU A 265 -1.41 12.41 -14.90
CA LEU A 265 -0.23 11.57 -14.85
C LEU A 265 1.00 12.38 -15.29
N ARG A 266 2.02 12.44 -14.44
CA ARG A 266 3.34 12.98 -14.77
C ARG A 266 4.21 11.90 -15.41
N LEU A 267 4.37 11.97 -16.73
CA LEU A 267 5.11 10.95 -17.51
C LEU A 267 6.60 10.83 -17.13
N ASP A 268 7.23 11.93 -16.73
CA ASP A 268 8.61 11.95 -16.23
C ASP A 268 8.76 11.16 -14.93
N MET A 269 7.79 11.27 -14.01
CA MET A 269 7.75 10.48 -12.78
C MET A 269 7.46 9.00 -13.06
N PHE A 270 6.55 8.73 -14.02
CA PHE A 270 6.26 7.37 -14.46
C PHE A 270 7.51 6.70 -15.05
N GLU A 271 8.22 7.37 -15.97
CA GLU A 271 9.46 6.86 -16.55
C GLU A 271 10.51 6.59 -15.47
N ALA A 272 10.71 7.54 -14.55
CA ALA A 272 11.69 7.39 -13.49
C ALA A 272 11.35 6.25 -12.52
N TYR A 273 10.10 6.10 -12.09
CA TYR A 273 9.69 4.96 -11.27
C TYR A 273 9.91 3.63 -12.00
N MET A 274 9.50 3.56 -13.27
CA MET A 274 9.65 2.33 -14.07
C MET A 274 11.11 1.98 -14.30
N ASP A 275 11.98 2.97 -14.53
CA ASP A 275 13.43 2.77 -14.62
C ASP A 275 13.99 2.16 -13.32
N GLY A 276 13.64 2.75 -12.17
CA GLY A 276 14.03 2.24 -10.86
C GLY A 276 13.53 0.81 -10.61
N TYR A 277 12.26 0.53 -10.86
CA TYR A 277 11.66 -0.78 -10.66
C TYR A 277 12.26 -1.86 -11.59
N LEU A 278 12.41 -1.54 -12.88
CA LEU A 278 12.97 -2.46 -13.87
C LEU A 278 14.46 -2.72 -13.64
N SER A 279 15.22 -1.75 -13.09
CA SER A 279 16.61 -1.99 -12.68
C SER A 279 16.76 -3.14 -11.68
N GLN A 280 15.70 -3.46 -10.92
CA GLN A 280 15.68 -4.53 -9.92
C GLN A 280 14.99 -5.81 -10.42
N ARG A 281 14.02 -5.68 -11.34
CA ARG A 281 13.08 -6.78 -11.66
C ARG A 281 13.09 -7.23 -13.11
N ARG A 282 13.67 -6.47 -14.05
CA ARG A 282 13.61 -6.71 -15.50
C ARG A 282 13.86 -8.16 -15.91
N ASP A 283 14.87 -8.80 -15.32
CA ASP A 283 15.30 -10.15 -15.71
C ASP A 283 14.45 -11.26 -15.07
N THR A 284 13.66 -10.94 -14.06
CA THR A 284 12.84 -11.89 -13.29
C THR A 284 11.35 -11.83 -13.60
N LEU A 285 10.90 -10.77 -14.29
CA LEU A 285 9.53 -10.62 -14.75
C LEU A 285 9.26 -11.52 -15.95
N THR A 286 8.10 -12.16 -15.94
CA THR A 286 7.56 -12.89 -17.09
C THR A 286 7.23 -11.95 -18.24
N GLY A 287 7.06 -12.49 -19.46
CA GLY A 287 6.59 -11.71 -20.61
C GLY A 287 5.23 -11.06 -20.34
N SER A 288 4.28 -11.84 -19.79
CA SER A 288 2.96 -11.34 -19.43
C SER A 288 3.01 -10.23 -18.38
N GLU A 289 3.86 -10.32 -17.35
CA GLU A 289 4.01 -9.19 -16.42
C GLU A 289 4.51 -7.93 -17.14
N LYS A 290 5.51 -8.06 -18.02
CA LYS A 290 6.08 -6.93 -18.78
C LYS A 290 5.04 -6.25 -19.67
N ASP A 291 4.22 -7.04 -20.36
CA ASP A 291 3.19 -6.54 -21.27
C ASP A 291 2.12 -5.71 -20.55
N TRP A 292 1.87 -5.99 -19.26
CA TRP A 292 0.82 -5.37 -18.47
C TRP A 292 1.32 -4.30 -17.48
N LEU A 293 2.61 -3.96 -17.46
CA LEU A 293 3.17 -2.89 -16.61
C LEU A 293 2.52 -1.52 -16.86
N ALA A 294 2.17 -1.20 -18.12
CA ALA A 294 1.50 0.06 -18.47
C ALA A 294 0.07 0.11 -17.94
N PHE A 295 -0.59 -1.05 -17.84
CA PHE A 295 -1.98 -1.17 -17.44
C PHE A 295 -2.16 -1.27 -15.92
N ALA A 296 -1.16 -1.78 -15.20
CA ALA A 296 -1.14 -1.85 -13.74
C ALA A 296 -1.68 -0.58 -13.04
N PRO A 297 -1.20 0.65 -13.36
CA PRO A 297 -1.74 1.87 -12.75
C PRO A 297 -3.19 2.18 -13.11
N LEU A 298 -3.65 1.84 -14.32
CA LEU A 298 -5.05 1.98 -14.71
C LEU A 298 -5.96 1.07 -13.87
N TYR A 299 -5.52 -0.18 -13.65
CA TYR A 299 -6.25 -1.16 -12.85
C TYR A 299 -6.42 -0.71 -11.39
N ILE A 300 -5.33 -0.30 -10.74
CA ILE A 300 -5.39 0.14 -9.33
C ILE A 300 -6.13 1.47 -9.18
N THR A 301 -5.95 2.41 -10.12
CA THR A 301 -6.71 3.68 -10.10
C THR A 301 -8.20 3.42 -10.27
N TYR A 302 -8.59 2.50 -11.16
CA TYR A 302 -9.98 2.07 -11.32
C TYR A 302 -10.54 1.44 -10.03
N GLU A 303 -9.78 0.55 -9.39
CA GLU A 303 -10.19 -0.04 -8.12
C GLU A 303 -10.41 1.03 -7.04
N GLN A 304 -9.57 2.06 -6.96
CA GLN A 304 -9.77 3.17 -6.01
C GLN A 304 -11.00 4.01 -6.35
N VAL A 305 -11.28 4.30 -7.63
CA VAL A 305 -12.55 4.92 -8.06
C VAL A 305 -13.73 4.11 -7.54
N LEU A 306 -13.72 2.79 -7.76
CA LEU A 306 -14.77 1.87 -7.33
C LEU A 306 -14.96 1.90 -5.80
N ARG A 307 -13.86 1.85 -5.05
CA ARG A 307 -13.86 1.83 -3.58
C ARG A 307 -14.37 3.14 -2.98
N PHE A 308 -13.90 4.30 -3.46
CA PHE A 308 -14.36 5.59 -2.97
C PHE A 308 -15.82 5.86 -3.32
N LEU A 309 -16.26 5.48 -4.53
CA LEU A 309 -17.63 5.69 -4.96
C LEU A 309 -18.59 4.81 -4.17
N MET A 310 -18.24 3.54 -3.96
CA MET A 310 -18.99 2.62 -3.12
C MET A 310 -19.10 3.15 -1.68
N ASP A 311 -18.00 3.61 -1.08
CA ASP A 311 -18.02 4.15 0.27
C ASP A 311 -18.89 5.40 0.37
N TYR A 312 -18.85 6.29 -0.64
CA TYR A 312 -19.73 7.46 -0.70
C TYR A 312 -21.23 7.07 -0.75
N ILE A 313 -21.59 6.06 -1.56
CA ILE A 313 -22.97 5.55 -1.67
C ILE A 313 -23.42 4.88 -0.36
N ASP A 314 -22.51 4.21 0.33
CA ASP A 314 -22.76 3.51 1.59
C ASP A 314 -22.75 4.43 2.83
N GLY A 315 -22.47 5.73 2.66
CA GLY A 315 -22.48 6.72 3.74
C GLY A 315 -21.16 6.89 4.47
N ASP A 316 -20.03 6.76 3.77
CA ASP A 316 -18.67 7.09 4.23
C ASP A 316 -18.23 6.30 5.47
N ARG A 317 -18.30 4.97 5.38
CA ARG A 317 -18.12 4.05 6.51
C ARG A 317 -16.72 3.44 6.59
N TYR A 318 -15.99 3.46 5.49
CA TYR A 318 -14.67 2.84 5.39
C TYR A 318 -13.55 3.88 5.49
N TYR A 319 -13.58 4.92 4.67
CA TYR A 319 -12.55 5.96 4.65
C TYR A 319 -12.90 7.11 5.59
N LYS A 320 -11.91 7.61 6.32
CA LYS A 320 -12.06 8.86 7.08
C LYS A 320 -12.40 10.01 6.12
N ILE A 321 -13.46 10.76 6.44
CA ILE A 321 -13.89 11.94 5.69
C ILE A 321 -13.68 13.23 6.49
N ARG A 322 -13.39 14.32 5.77
CA ARG A 322 -13.26 15.68 6.34
C ARG A 322 -14.54 16.50 6.18
N TYR A 323 -15.36 16.15 5.19
CA TYR A 323 -16.62 16.78 4.84
C TYR A 323 -17.51 15.77 4.07
N PRO A 324 -18.83 16.00 3.97
CA PRO A 324 -19.78 14.98 3.49
C PRO A 324 -19.52 14.45 2.06
N GLU A 325 -18.94 15.27 1.18
CA GLU A 325 -18.65 14.91 -0.22
C GLU A 325 -17.22 14.40 -0.45
N HIS A 326 -16.43 14.21 0.60
CA HIS A 326 -14.98 13.96 0.47
C HIS A 326 -14.66 12.72 -0.37
N ASN A 327 -15.38 11.62 -0.19
CA ASN A 327 -15.18 10.42 -1.01
C ASN A 327 -15.66 10.59 -2.46
N LEU A 328 -16.64 11.46 -2.72
CA LEU A 328 -17.03 11.82 -4.08
C LEU A 328 -15.95 12.67 -4.77
N VAL A 329 -15.30 13.59 -4.04
CA VAL A 329 -14.15 14.36 -4.54
C VAL A 329 -12.98 13.42 -4.88
N ARG A 330 -12.63 12.49 -3.98
CA ARG A 330 -11.65 11.43 -4.24
C ARG A 330 -11.99 10.64 -5.51
N THR A 331 -13.24 10.16 -5.61
CA THR A 331 -13.72 9.43 -6.79
C THR A 331 -13.45 10.21 -8.08
N ARG A 332 -13.85 11.49 -8.12
CA ARG A 332 -13.71 12.33 -9.33
C ARG A 332 -12.27 12.68 -9.66
N SER A 333 -11.43 12.89 -8.65
CA SER A 333 -9.99 13.05 -8.81
C SER A 333 -9.36 11.79 -9.42
N GLN A 334 -9.67 10.60 -8.89
CA GLN A 334 -9.16 9.34 -9.45
C GLN A 334 -9.69 9.06 -10.86
N ILE A 335 -10.94 9.45 -11.19
CA ILE A 335 -11.46 9.41 -12.57
C ILE A 335 -10.64 10.31 -13.50
N ALA A 336 -10.29 11.53 -13.06
CA ALA A 336 -9.47 12.45 -13.85
C ALA A 336 -8.05 11.90 -14.09
N LEU A 337 -7.44 11.32 -13.05
CA LEU A 337 -6.15 10.64 -13.16
C LEU A 337 -6.22 9.46 -14.15
N MET A 338 -7.25 8.62 -14.04
CA MET A 338 -7.42 7.48 -14.93
C MET A 338 -7.58 7.92 -16.40
N ARG A 339 -8.36 8.98 -16.67
CA ARG A 339 -8.48 9.55 -18.03
C ARG A 339 -7.13 10.05 -18.54
N SER A 340 -6.37 10.74 -17.70
CA SER A 340 -5.02 11.18 -18.05
C SER A 340 -4.09 10.00 -18.38
N MET A 341 -4.20 8.88 -17.66
CA MET A 341 -3.47 7.65 -17.98
C MET A 341 -3.94 7.02 -19.30
N GLU A 342 -5.26 6.98 -19.56
CA GLU A 342 -5.82 6.48 -20.82
C GLU A 342 -5.32 7.29 -22.03
N ASP A 343 -5.31 8.62 -21.92
CA ASP A 343 -4.82 9.53 -22.96
C ASP A 343 -3.31 9.38 -23.23
N ASN A 344 -2.54 8.99 -22.20
CA ASN A 344 -1.10 8.79 -22.28
C ASN A 344 -0.68 7.31 -22.41
N TYR A 345 -1.63 6.39 -22.54
CA TYR A 345 -1.34 4.95 -22.55
C TYR A 345 -0.34 4.53 -23.63
N PRO A 346 -0.39 5.05 -24.89
CA PRO A 346 0.62 4.74 -25.89
C PRO A 346 2.03 5.18 -25.49
N GLN A 347 2.17 6.36 -24.85
CA GLN A 347 3.44 6.87 -24.33
C GLN A 347 3.95 6.01 -23.18
N MET A 348 3.08 5.60 -22.25
CA MET A 348 3.44 4.70 -21.15
C MET A 348 3.99 3.37 -21.68
N GLN A 349 3.33 2.78 -22.68
CA GLN A 349 3.80 1.56 -23.34
C GLN A 349 5.15 1.77 -24.05
N ALA A 350 5.34 2.92 -24.71
CA ALA A 350 6.60 3.23 -25.38
C ALA A 350 7.77 3.38 -24.40
N ILE A 351 7.54 4.04 -23.26
CA ILE A 351 8.51 4.16 -22.16
C ILE A 351 8.89 2.77 -21.64
N ILE A 352 7.92 1.91 -21.36
CA ILE A 352 8.21 0.55 -20.87
C ILE A 352 9.01 -0.26 -21.89
N ARG A 353 8.65 -0.22 -23.18
CA ARG A 353 9.42 -0.89 -24.23
C ARG A 353 10.88 -0.42 -24.26
N LYS A 354 11.10 0.90 -24.24
CA LYS A 354 12.45 1.50 -24.20
C LYS A 354 13.26 1.04 -22.98
N LEU A 355 12.64 0.90 -21.81
CA LEU A 355 13.34 0.45 -20.58
C LEU A 355 13.60 -1.06 -20.55
N LEU A 356 12.85 -1.84 -21.34
CA LEU A 356 13.01 -3.29 -21.49
C LEU A 356 13.99 -3.68 -22.61
N GLU A 357 14.38 -2.73 -23.47
CA GLU A 357 15.52 -2.83 -24.40
C GLU A 357 16.84 -2.70 -23.65
#